data_AF-A0A1G8KJ87-F1
#
_entry.id   AF-A0A1G8KJ87-F1
#
_cell.length_a   1.000
_cell.length_b   1.000
_cell.length_c   1.000
_cell.angle_alpha   90.00
_cell.angle_beta   90.00
_cell.angle_gamma   90.00
#
_symmetry.space_group_name_H-M   'P 1'
#
loop_
_entity.id
_entity.type
_entity.pdbx_description
1 polymer ?
#
loop_
_entity_poly.entity_id
_entity_poly.type
_entity_poly.pdbx_seq_one_letter_code
_entity_poly.pdbx_strand_id
1 'polypeptide(L)'
;MIAALVTGDQGAIERNDWDIFRATGVAHLMSISGLHITMFAWLAAHAVGALWRRSGRLMMRFPAPQAALVGGVLLAGLYALFSGWGVPSQRTVWMLATAALLRLTGRRWPWPHIWLLIAAVVVGIDPWALMQAGFWLSFVAVGVLFTTGFMRAADEKTGPAARLLAFFREQWVITLALTPLGLLLFQQVSVVGLLANAVAIPWVTLVITPLAMLGTAVAPLWDVAAWSVQALALLLRWLAALPYATLSMAAPPAWMAACGVAGGVLLAMRLPWSLRTLGLPFLLPVLLWQAPRPPAGEFELLAADIGQGNAVLVRTATHSLLYDAGPRYSLESDAGHRVLVPLLRAFDERLDMLLLSHRDSDHTGGAAAVLAMQPQAALLSSIEAAHPLQSVRPARRCEAGQRWTWDGVDFEVLHPVAADYLSFTKPNAISCVLRVANGRATALLAGDIERLQEAALVSRTGVLQADVLLAPHHGSKTSSSDVLLGAVRPRIALVQAGYRNRFGHPAPEVVERYAAHGVRLVENVPCGAASWHSRAPAEVGCERERQARYWHHRLP
;
A
#
# COMPACT_ATOMS: atom_id res chain seq x y z
N MET A 1 -14.29 -12.70 -3.93
CA MET A 1 -14.25 -12.99 -2.47
C MET A 1 -14.43 -14.47 -2.13
N ILE A 2 -15.47 -15.17 -2.61
CA ILE A 2 -15.65 -16.62 -2.31
C ILE A 2 -14.45 -17.45 -2.77
N ALA A 3 -13.96 -17.21 -4.00
CA ALA A 3 -12.73 -17.84 -4.49
C ALA A 3 -11.55 -17.62 -3.53
N ALA A 4 -11.30 -16.37 -3.11
CA ALA A 4 -10.24 -16.06 -2.13
C ALA A 4 -10.36 -16.85 -0.81
N LEU A 5 -11.59 -17.07 -0.31
CA LEU A 5 -11.81 -17.81 0.94
C LEU A 5 -11.66 -19.33 0.79
N VAL A 6 -11.94 -19.88 -0.39
CA VAL A 6 -11.89 -21.34 -0.65
C VAL A 6 -10.52 -21.77 -1.18
N THR A 7 -9.98 -21.04 -2.16
CA THR A 7 -8.75 -21.40 -2.88
C THR A 7 -7.56 -20.53 -2.51
N GLY A 8 -7.76 -19.45 -1.73
CA GLY A 8 -6.70 -18.50 -1.41
C GLY A 8 -6.42 -17.49 -2.53
N ASP A 9 -7.18 -17.50 -3.63
CA ASP A 9 -6.99 -16.58 -4.75
C ASP A 9 -7.51 -15.16 -4.44
N GLN A 10 -6.61 -14.34 -3.92
CA GLN A 10 -6.86 -12.93 -3.62
C GLN A 10 -6.96 -12.04 -4.87
N GLY A 11 -6.50 -12.52 -6.03
CA GLY A 11 -6.62 -11.79 -7.30
C GLY A 11 -8.07 -11.64 -7.74
N ALA A 12 -8.92 -12.58 -7.35
CA ALA A 12 -10.37 -12.56 -7.62
C ALA A 12 -11.17 -11.55 -6.76
N ILE A 13 -10.52 -10.60 -6.08
CA ILE A 13 -11.17 -9.52 -5.33
C ILE A 13 -10.89 -8.20 -6.04
N GLU A 14 -11.96 -7.49 -6.42
CA GLU A 14 -11.84 -6.17 -7.03
C GLU A 14 -11.15 -5.16 -6.10
N ARG A 15 -10.37 -4.24 -6.65
CA ARG A 15 -9.58 -3.27 -5.87
C ARG A 15 -10.42 -2.34 -5.00
N ASN A 16 -11.60 -1.95 -5.49
CA ASN A 16 -12.48 -1.07 -4.73
C ASN A 16 -12.96 -1.75 -3.43
N ASP A 17 -13.17 -3.07 -3.46
CA ASP A 17 -13.50 -3.84 -2.26
C ASP A 17 -12.31 -3.90 -1.29
N TRP A 18 -11.07 -3.94 -1.78
CA TRP A 18 -9.88 -3.85 -0.93
C TRP A 18 -9.79 -2.55 -0.14
N ASP A 19 -10.22 -1.42 -0.70
CA ASP A 19 -10.28 -0.14 0.03
C ASP A 19 -11.30 -0.20 1.15
N ILE A 20 -12.47 -0.79 0.91
CA ILE A 20 -13.49 -1.00 1.95
C ILE A 20 -12.96 -1.93 3.05
N PHE A 21 -12.29 -3.03 2.70
CA PHE A 21 -11.73 -3.96 3.69
C PHE A 21 -10.59 -3.35 4.51
N ARG A 22 -9.77 -2.50 3.88
CA ARG A 22 -8.75 -1.71 4.56
C ARG A 22 -9.36 -0.67 5.49
N ALA A 23 -10.40 0.04 5.02
CA ALA A 23 -11.07 1.08 5.78
C ALA A 23 -11.82 0.55 7.00
N THR A 24 -12.35 -0.67 6.91
CA THR A 24 -13.04 -1.37 8.00
C THR A 24 -12.13 -2.29 8.82
N GLY A 25 -10.83 -2.36 8.52
CA GLY A 25 -9.87 -3.18 9.28
C GLY A 25 -10.04 -4.70 9.17
N VAL A 26 -10.83 -5.18 8.20
CA VAL A 26 -11.12 -6.62 7.98
C VAL A 26 -10.29 -7.24 6.85
N ALA A 27 -9.37 -6.49 6.24
CA ALA A 27 -8.52 -6.97 5.13
C ALA A 27 -7.78 -8.29 5.44
N HIS A 28 -7.42 -8.53 6.70
CA HIS A 28 -6.76 -9.76 7.14
C HIS A 28 -7.66 -11.01 7.04
N LEU A 29 -8.99 -10.86 7.05
CA LEU A 29 -9.94 -11.97 6.88
C LEU A 29 -10.05 -12.45 5.43
N MET A 30 -9.60 -11.63 4.47
CA MET A 30 -9.59 -11.97 3.04
C MET A 30 -8.39 -12.86 2.67
N SER A 31 -7.51 -13.15 3.63
CA SER A 31 -6.53 -14.23 3.54
C SER A 31 -7.02 -15.42 4.35
N ILE A 32 -6.64 -16.63 3.97
CA ILE A 32 -6.95 -17.83 4.74
C ILE A 32 -6.24 -17.72 6.09
N SER A 33 -7.04 -17.35 7.09
CA SER A 33 -6.54 -17.13 8.44
C SER A 33 -6.06 -18.42 9.06
N GLY A 34 -5.12 -18.30 10.00
CA GLY A 34 -4.73 -19.45 10.83
C GLY A 34 -5.90 -20.05 11.61
N LEU A 35 -6.96 -19.28 11.84
CA LEU A 35 -8.18 -19.79 12.46
C LEU A 35 -8.91 -20.80 11.56
N HIS A 36 -9.00 -20.55 10.25
CA HIS A 36 -9.58 -21.51 9.31
C HIS A 36 -8.77 -22.82 9.26
N ILE A 37 -7.43 -22.71 9.24
CA ILE A 37 -6.55 -23.88 9.19
C ILE A 37 -6.58 -24.67 10.51
N THR A 38 -6.59 -23.99 11.65
CA THR A 38 -6.69 -24.66 12.96
C THR A 38 -8.06 -25.31 13.17
N MET A 39 -9.15 -24.66 12.74
CA MET A 39 -10.49 -25.24 12.76
C MET A 39 -10.56 -26.48 11.86
N PHE A 40 -10.02 -26.41 10.65
CA PHE A 40 -9.93 -27.55 9.74
C PHE A 40 -9.07 -28.68 10.34
N ALA A 41 -7.91 -28.36 10.91
CA ALA A 41 -7.04 -29.32 11.58
C ALA A 41 -7.77 -30.03 12.73
N TRP A 42 -8.54 -29.29 13.53
CA TRP A 42 -9.34 -29.82 14.63
C TRP A 42 -10.44 -30.77 14.12
N LEU A 43 -11.20 -30.36 13.11
CA LEU A 43 -12.25 -31.18 12.50
C LEU A 43 -11.66 -32.45 11.88
N ALA A 44 -10.56 -32.31 11.15
CA ALA A 44 -9.80 -33.41 10.56
C ALA A 44 -9.29 -34.38 11.62
N ALA A 45 -8.71 -33.88 12.72
CA ALA A 45 -8.27 -34.71 13.84
C ALA A 45 -9.44 -35.48 14.47
N HIS A 46 -10.59 -34.85 14.66
CA HIS A 46 -11.79 -35.51 15.17
C HIS A 46 -12.29 -36.62 14.24
N ALA A 47 -12.37 -36.35 12.93
CA ALA A 47 -12.79 -37.31 11.93
C ALA A 47 -11.83 -38.49 11.84
N VAL A 48 -10.52 -38.22 11.71
CA VAL A 48 -9.46 -39.25 11.70
C VAL A 48 -9.51 -40.06 12.98
N GLY A 49 -9.59 -39.42 14.15
CA GLY A 49 -9.69 -40.12 15.43
C GLY A 49 -10.93 -40.99 15.55
N ALA A 50 -12.09 -40.52 15.08
CA ALA A 50 -13.34 -41.30 15.09
C ALA A 50 -13.27 -42.53 14.18
N LEU A 51 -12.72 -42.38 12.97
CA LEU A 51 -12.50 -43.47 12.04
C LEU A 51 -11.44 -44.46 12.57
N TRP A 52 -10.36 -43.96 13.17
CA TRP A 52 -9.29 -44.79 13.74
C TRP A 52 -9.80 -45.67 14.89
N ARG A 53 -10.68 -45.13 15.73
CA ARG A 53 -11.33 -45.88 16.83
C ARG A 53 -12.22 -47.03 16.36
N ARG A 54 -12.64 -47.06 15.09
CA ARG A 54 -13.44 -48.15 14.54
C ARG A 54 -12.62 -49.40 14.19
N SER A 55 -11.29 -49.31 14.18
CA SER A 55 -10.40 -50.42 13.84
C SER A 55 -9.53 -50.84 15.02
N GLY A 56 -9.86 -51.99 15.62
CA GLY A 56 -9.07 -52.55 16.72
C GLY A 56 -7.62 -52.85 16.35
N ARG A 57 -7.35 -53.25 15.09
CA ARG A 57 -6.00 -53.51 14.58
C ARG A 57 -5.14 -52.25 14.52
N LEU A 58 -5.74 -51.11 14.14
CA LEU A 58 -5.02 -49.83 14.06
C LEU A 58 -4.76 -49.24 15.45
N MET A 59 -5.71 -49.40 16.38
CA MET A 59 -5.53 -48.97 17.78
C MET A 59 -4.42 -49.72 18.51
N MET A 60 -4.20 -50.99 18.18
CA MET A 60 -3.08 -51.80 18.70
C MET A 60 -1.71 -51.32 18.19
N ARG A 61 -1.68 -50.66 17.02
CA ARG A 61 -0.43 -50.24 16.36
C ARG A 61 -0.08 -48.78 16.63
N PHE A 62 -1.08 -47.91 16.71
CA PHE A 62 -0.89 -46.48 16.99
C PHE A 62 -2.09 -45.92 17.78
N PRO A 63 -1.88 -45.27 18.93
CA PRO A 63 -2.97 -44.73 19.75
C PRO A 63 -3.82 -43.73 18.97
N ALA A 64 -5.16 -43.87 19.06
CA ALA A 64 -6.10 -43.03 18.33
C ALA A 64 -5.91 -41.50 18.54
N PRO A 65 -5.54 -40.99 19.74
CA PRO A 65 -5.26 -39.56 19.92
C PRO A 65 -4.02 -39.09 19.17
N GLN A 66 -2.99 -39.93 19.04
CA GLN A 66 -1.77 -39.63 18.29
C GLN A 66 -2.04 -39.68 16.78
N ALA A 67 -2.81 -40.67 16.32
CA ALA A 67 -3.27 -40.76 14.93
C ALA A 67 -4.11 -39.55 14.51
N ALA A 68 -5.04 -39.14 15.37
CA ALA A 68 -5.86 -37.95 15.19
C ALA A 68 -5.00 -36.67 15.04
N LEU A 69 -4.01 -36.51 15.93
CA LEU A 69 -3.11 -35.37 15.92
C LEU A 69 -2.26 -35.31 14.64
N VAL A 70 -1.64 -36.41 14.25
CA VAL A 70 -0.83 -36.50 13.02
C VAL A 70 -1.70 -36.29 11.78
N GLY A 71 -2.86 -36.96 11.71
CA GLY A 71 -3.80 -36.82 10.59
C GLY A 71 -4.36 -35.41 10.47
N GLY A 72 -4.67 -34.75 11.59
CA GLY A 72 -5.12 -33.36 11.61
C GLY A 72 -4.07 -32.40 11.06
N VAL A 73 -2.81 -32.52 11.49
CA VAL A 73 -1.69 -31.71 10.97
C VAL A 73 -1.47 -31.97 9.48
N LEU A 74 -1.47 -33.23 9.05
CA LEU A 74 -1.24 -33.60 7.67
C LEU A 74 -2.34 -33.05 6.74
N LEU A 75 -3.61 -33.22 7.11
CA LEU A 75 -4.73 -32.70 6.34
C LEU A 75 -4.74 -31.17 6.32
N ALA A 76 -4.41 -30.52 7.44
CA ALA A 76 -4.26 -29.07 7.49
C ALA A 76 -3.11 -28.56 6.59
N GLY A 77 -2.00 -29.30 6.53
CA GLY A 77 -0.91 -29.03 5.61
C GLY A 77 -1.32 -29.16 4.14
N LEU A 78 -2.06 -30.23 3.79
CA LEU A 78 -2.60 -30.41 2.45
C LEU A 78 -3.58 -29.29 2.06
N TYR A 79 -4.46 -28.89 2.99
CA TYR A 79 -5.35 -27.77 2.78
C TYR A 79 -4.58 -26.45 2.59
N ALA A 80 -3.57 -26.18 3.41
CA ALA A 80 -2.74 -24.99 3.29
C ALA A 80 -1.96 -24.95 1.95
N LEU A 81 -1.50 -26.11 1.44
CA LEU A 81 -0.87 -26.22 0.12
C LEU A 81 -1.87 -25.97 -1.00
N PHE A 82 -3.02 -26.62 -0.94
CA PHE A 82 -4.13 -26.41 -1.88
C PHE A 82 -4.54 -24.93 -1.95
N SER A 83 -4.50 -24.26 -0.80
CA SER A 83 -4.95 -22.88 -0.66
C SER A 83 -3.84 -21.83 -0.89
N GLY A 84 -2.75 -22.20 -1.57
CA GLY A 84 -1.71 -21.28 -2.02
C GLY A 84 -0.49 -21.09 -1.11
N TRP A 85 -0.39 -21.84 0.00
CA TRP A 85 0.80 -21.89 0.88
C TRP A 85 1.33 -20.50 1.34
N GLY A 86 0.44 -19.53 1.54
CA GLY A 86 0.82 -18.19 2.00
C GLY A 86 1.45 -18.18 3.40
N VAL A 87 2.21 -17.12 3.74
CA VAL A 87 2.91 -16.98 5.03
C VAL A 87 2.02 -17.20 6.27
N PRO A 88 0.77 -16.69 6.34
CA PRO A 88 -0.14 -16.98 7.45
C PRO A 88 -0.44 -18.48 7.62
N SER A 89 -0.56 -19.19 6.49
CA SER A 89 -0.85 -20.62 6.44
C SER A 89 0.35 -21.45 6.88
N GLN A 90 1.55 -21.12 6.36
CA GLN A 90 2.80 -21.75 6.74
C GLN A 90 3.03 -21.68 8.26
N ARG A 91 2.89 -20.49 8.85
CA ARG A 91 2.99 -20.31 10.30
C ARG A 91 2.09 -21.27 11.06
N THR A 92 0.82 -21.35 10.66
CA THR A 92 -0.19 -22.14 11.36
C THR A 92 0.13 -23.62 11.28
N VAL A 93 0.52 -24.11 10.10
CA VAL A 93 0.94 -25.51 9.92
C VAL A 93 2.17 -25.82 10.75
N TRP A 94 3.18 -24.94 10.76
CA TRP A 94 4.37 -25.12 11.59
C TRP A 94 4.03 -25.08 13.10
N MET A 95 3.15 -24.18 13.55
CA MET A 95 2.67 -24.16 14.93
C MET A 95 2.03 -25.49 15.32
N LEU A 96 1.13 -26.00 14.47
CA LEU A 96 0.41 -27.25 14.69
C LEU A 96 1.36 -28.45 14.68
N ALA A 97 2.31 -28.48 13.74
CA ALA A 97 3.31 -29.54 13.65
C ALA A 97 4.25 -29.56 14.86
N THR A 98 4.77 -28.40 15.29
CA THR A 98 5.61 -28.29 16.49
C THR A 98 4.84 -28.67 17.75
N ALA A 99 3.61 -28.16 17.92
CA ALA A 99 2.76 -28.52 19.06
C ALA A 99 2.43 -30.02 19.07
N ALA A 100 2.19 -30.61 17.89
CA ALA A 100 1.96 -32.03 17.74
C ALA A 100 3.20 -32.85 18.13
N LEU A 101 4.38 -32.49 17.62
CA LEU A 101 5.65 -33.14 17.92
C LEU A 101 5.98 -33.09 19.42
N LEU A 102 5.79 -31.92 20.06
CA LEU A 102 6.00 -31.77 21.50
C LEU A 102 5.07 -32.67 22.31
N ARG A 103 3.78 -32.74 21.92
CA ARG A 103 2.81 -33.66 22.56
C ARG A 103 3.18 -35.13 22.35
N LEU A 104 3.62 -35.51 21.14
CA LEU A 104 4.03 -36.89 20.83
C LEU A 104 5.30 -37.30 21.58
N THR A 105 6.22 -36.37 21.78
CA THR A 105 7.48 -36.60 22.53
C THR A 105 7.34 -36.41 24.04
N GLY A 106 6.14 -36.09 24.54
CA GLY A 106 5.87 -35.85 25.96
C GLY A 106 6.52 -34.58 26.53
N ARG A 107 7.05 -33.70 25.67
CA ARG A 107 7.76 -32.49 26.07
C ARG A 107 6.78 -31.34 26.29
N ARG A 108 6.90 -30.66 27.43
CA ARG A 108 6.10 -29.47 27.76
C ARG A 108 6.98 -28.24 27.68
N TRP A 109 6.87 -27.49 26.59
CA TRP A 109 7.61 -26.25 26.43
C TRP A 109 6.73 -25.07 26.84
N PRO A 110 7.30 -24.04 27.49
CA PRO A 110 6.58 -22.78 27.70
C PRO A 110 6.21 -22.15 26.36
N TRP A 111 5.02 -21.57 26.26
CA TRP A 111 4.51 -20.98 25.02
C TRP A 111 5.48 -19.96 24.36
N PRO A 112 6.27 -19.13 25.08
CA PRO A 112 7.19 -18.20 24.44
C PRO A 112 8.27 -18.90 23.62
N HIS A 113 8.73 -20.08 24.08
CA HIS A 113 9.75 -20.85 23.37
C HIS A 113 9.20 -21.43 22.07
N ILE A 114 7.94 -21.91 22.10
CA ILE A 114 7.25 -22.40 20.91
C ILE A 114 7.06 -21.25 19.91
N TRP A 115 6.58 -20.10 20.39
CA TRP A 115 6.36 -18.89 19.58
C TRP A 115 7.65 -18.39 18.92
N LEU A 116 8.75 -18.27 19.69
CA LEU A 116 10.06 -17.87 19.17
C LEU A 116 10.66 -18.89 18.20
N LEU A 117 10.52 -20.20 18.48
CA LEU A 117 10.99 -21.25 17.58
C LEU A 117 10.30 -21.16 16.22
N ILE A 118 8.98 -20.97 16.21
CA ILE A 118 8.22 -20.86 14.95
C ILE A 118 8.61 -19.58 14.20
N ALA A 119 8.88 -18.48 14.92
CA ALA A 119 9.42 -17.29 14.31
C ALA A 119 10.78 -17.53 13.65
N ALA A 120 11.69 -18.21 14.35
CA ALA A 120 13.00 -18.58 13.83
C ALA A 120 12.90 -19.52 12.61
N VAL A 121 12.00 -20.51 12.63
CA VAL A 121 11.80 -21.44 11.51
C VAL A 121 11.26 -20.72 10.28
N VAL A 122 10.24 -19.85 10.44
CA VAL A 122 9.67 -19.12 9.29
C VAL A 122 10.71 -18.17 8.70
N VAL A 123 11.45 -17.43 9.52
CA VAL A 123 12.52 -16.53 9.03
C VAL A 123 13.70 -17.31 8.45
N GLY A 124 14.01 -18.49 9.00
CA GLY A 124 15.07 -19.37 8.49
C GLY A 124 14.74 -19.98 7.13
N ILE A 125 13.46 -20.26 6.85
CA ILE A 125 12.99 -20.74 5.55
C ILE A 125 12.84 -19.58 4.55
N ASP A 126 12.22 -18.48 4.99
CA ASP A 126 12.02 -17.28 4.19
C ASP A 126 12.44 -16.02 4.97
N PRO A 127 13.68 -15.51 4.75
CA PRO A 127 14.15 -14.32 5.45
C PRO A 127 13.36 -13.07 5.05
N TRP A 128 12.70 -13.07 3.89
CA TRP A 128 11.89 -11.96 3.40
C TRP A 128 10.56 -11.84 4.12
N ALA A 129 10.16 -12.86 4.88
CA ALA A 129 8.95 -12.82 5.68
C ALA A 129 8.94 -11.62 6.65
N LEU A 130 10.10 -11.17 7.15
CA LEU A 130 10.22 -9.97 8.00
C LEU A 130 9.81 -8.66 7.31
N MET A 131 9.86 -8.61 5.98
CA MET A 131 9.43 -7.46 5.18
C MET A 131 7.93 -7.44 4.92
N GLN A 132 7.22 -8.54 5.23
CA GLN A 132 5.79 -8.62 5.03
C GLN A 132 5.03 -8.14 6.26
N ALA A 133 4.09 -7.21 6.08
CA ALA A 133 3.19 -6.74 7.14
C ALA A 133 2.49 -7.88 7.89
N GLY A 134 2.05 -8.92 7.16
CA GLY A 134 1.37 -10.09 7.71
C GLY A 134 2.22 -10.88 8.71
N PHE A 135 3.56 -10.82 8.61
CA PHE A 135 4.45 -11.44 9.58
C PHE A 135 4.24 -10.83 10.96
N TRP A 136 4.37 -9.51 11.06
CA TRP A 136 4.31 -8.78 12.32
C TRP A 136 2.91 -8.79 12.91
N LEU A 137 1.88 -8.51 12.11
CA LEU A 137 0.49 -8.51 12.56
C LEU A 137 0.11 -9.86 13.18
N SER A 138 0.54 -10.97 12.58
CA SER A 138 0.26 -12.32 13.08
C SER A 138 1.00 -12.64 14.37
N PHE A 139 2.33 -12.50 14.41
CA PHE A 139 3.08 -12.90 15.61
C PHE A 139 2.81 -12.03 16.81
N VAL A 140 2.64 -10.71 16.61
CA VAL A 140 2.29 -9.78 17.68
C VAL A 140 0.90 -10.13 18.23
N ALA A 141 -0.10 -10.35 17.36
CA ALA A 141 -1.43 -10.76 17.80
C ALA A 141 -1.41 -12.05 18.63
N VAL A 142 -0.70 -13.08 18.15
CA VAL A 142 -0.59 -14.38 18.85
C VAL A 142 0.15 -14.23 20.18
N GLY A 143 1.23 -13.45 20.23
CA GLY A 143 1.95 -13.18 21.49
C GLY A 143 1.08 -12.43 22.51
N VAL A 144 0.32 -11.43 22.06
CA VAL A 144 -0.65 -10.71 22.90
C VAL A 144 -1.73 -11.64 23.41
N LEU A 145 -2.30 -12.51 22.57
CA LEU A 145 -3.31 -13.50 23.00
C LEU A 145 -2.79 -14.48 24.06
N PHE A 146 -1.53 -14.95 23.92
CA PHE A 146 -0.94 -15.85 24.91
C PHE A 146 -0.64 -15.13 26.24
N THR A 147 -0.07 -13.93 26.21
CA THR A 147 0.24 -13.13 27.41
C THR A 147 -1.01 -12.67 28.16
N THR A 148 -2.08 -12.35 27.43
CA THR A 148 -3.36 -11.92 27.97
C THR A 148 -4.23 -13.11 28.41
N GLY A 149 -3.70 -14.33 28.40
CA GLY A 149 -4.34 -15.49 29.04
C GLY A 149 -5.65 -15.92 28.40
N PHE A 150 -5.87 -15.63 27.12
CA PHE A 150 -7.09 -16.01 26.36
C PHE A 150 -7.46 -17.49 26.56
N MET A 151 -6.46 -18.37 26.49
CA MET A 151 -6.67 -19.82 26.66
C MET A 151 -7.04 -20.24 28.09
N ARG A 152 -6.75 -19.43 29.12
CA ARG A 152 -7.13 -19.72 30.51
C ARG A 152 -8.56 -19.28 30.86
N ALA A 153 -9.08 -18.26 30.17
CA ALA A 153 -10.44 -17.75 30.42
C ALA A 153 -11.55 -18.66 29.86
N ALA A 154 -11.24 -19.50 28.86
CA ALA A 154 -12.19 -20.44 28.27
C ALA A 154 -12.59 -21.60 29.20
N ASP A 155 -11.77 -21.91 30.22
CA ASP A 155 -11.99 -22.99 31.18
C ASP A 155 -12.85 -22.58 32.40
N GLU A 156 -13.08 -21.28 32.63
CA GLU A 156 -13.92 -20.83 33.73
C GLU A 156 -15.41 -20.89 33.34
N LYS A 157 -16.21 -21.60 34.15
CA LYS A 157 -17.69 -21.67 34.05
C LYS A 157 -18.31 -20.30 34.34
N THR A 158 -18.22 -19.40 33.39
CA THR A 158 -18.74 -18.04 33.46
C THR A 158 -20.07 -17.93 32.70
N GLY A 159 -21.00 -17.12 33.21
CA GLY A 159 -22.29 -16.87 32.56
C GLY A 159 -22.15 -16.21 31.18
N PRO A 160 -23.20 -16.22 30.34
CA PRO A 160 -23.15 -15.68 28.97
C PRO A 160 -22.70 -14.22 28.91
N ALA A 161 -23.08 -13.38 29.89
CA ALA A 161 -22.64 -11.99 29.98
C ALA A 161 -21.12 -11.84 30.20
N ALA A 162 -20.53 -12.70 31.04
CA ALA A 162 -19.09 -12.69 31.30
C ALA A 162 -18.28 -13.19 30.09
N ARG A 163 -18.82 -14.13 29.32
CA ARG A 163 -18.22 -14.56 28.03
C ARG A 163 -18.26 -13.43 27.00
N LEU A 164 -19.36 -12.69 26.93
CA LEU A 164 -19.49 -11.54 26.04
C LEU A 164 -18.50 -10.42 26.42
N LEU A 165 -18.40 -10.10 27.72
CA LEU A 165 -17.44 -9.13 28.21
C LEU A 165 -15.99 -9.56 27.95
N ALA A 166 -15.68 -10.84 28.13
CA ALA A 166 -14.37 -11.39 27.78
C ALA A 166 -14.10 -11.22 26.28
N PHE A 167 -15.03 -11.57 25.39
CA PHE A 167 -14.88 -11.36 23.95
C PHE A 167 -14.56 -9.91 23.60
N PHE A 168 -15.34 -8.94 24.11
CA PHE A 168 -15.09 -7.53 23.87
C PHE A 168 -13.75 -7.07 24.43
N ARG A 169 -13.37 -7.51 25.63
CA ARG A 169 -12.07 -7.18 26.22
C ARG A 169 -10.92 -7.65 25.34
N GLU A 170 -10.98 -8.88 24.83
CA GLU A 170 -9.92 -9.43 23.98
C GLU A 170 -9.85 -8.69 22.64
N GLN A 171 -11.01 -8.38 22.03
CA GLN A 171 -11.06 -7.55 20.82
C GLN A 171 -10.42 -6.17 21.06
N TRP A 172 -10.72 -5.53 22.20
CA TRP A 172 -10.10 -4.25 22.58
C TRP A 172 -8.59 -4.36 22.76
N VAL A 173 -8.10 -5.40 23.44
CA VAL A 173 -6.68 -5.57 23.73
C VAL A 173 -5.88 -5.83 22.45
N ILE A 174 -6.38 -6.69 21.55
CA ILE A 174 -5.76 -6.95 20.26
C ILE A 174 -5.76 -5.68 19.40
N THR A 175 -6.90 -4.96 19.36
CA THR A 175 -7.00 -3.69 18.62
C THR A 175 -5.93 -2.72 19.12
N LEU A 176 -5.86 -2.48 20.43
CA LEU A 176 -4.88 -1.55 21.00
C LEU A 176 -3.43 -1.95 20.75
N ALA A 177 -3.12 -3.25 20.82
CA ALA A 177 -1.77 -3.74 20.58
C ALA A 177 -1.35 -3.68 19.11
N LEU A 178 -2.29 -3.88 18.18
CA LEU A 178 -2.03 -3.86 16.75
C LEU A 178 -2.15 -2.46 16.13
N THR A 179 -2.86 -1.52 16.76
CA THR A 179 -3.03 -0.14 16.25
C THR A 179 -1.70 0.55 15.91
N PRO A 180 -0.65 0.56 16.76
CA PRO A 180 0.63 1.19 16.42
C PRO A 180 1.29 0.52 15.21
N LEU A 181 1.16 -0.79 15.11
CA LEU A 181 1.69 -1.56 13.98
C LEU A 181 0.89 -1.29 12.70
N GLY A 182 -0.43 -1.11 12.81
CA GLY A 182 -1.31 -0.68 11.72
C GLY A 182 -0.95 0.71 11.20
N LEU A 183 -0.72 1.68 12.09
CA LEU A 183 -0.22 3.01 11.73
C LEU A 183 1.13 2.94 11.02
N LEU A 184 2.06 2.13 11.53
CA LEU A 184 3.40 1.99 10.95
C LEU A 184 3.35 1.36 9.55
N LEU A 185 2.53 0.33 9.36
CA LEU A 185 2.52 -0.46 8.13
C LEU A 185 1.59 0.09 7.05
N PHE A 186 0.49 0.75 7.45
CA PHE A 186 -0.57 1.17 6.53
C PHE A 186 -0.91 2.67 6.61
N GLN A 187 -0.31 3.41 7.56
CA GLN A 187 -0.56 4.86 7.74
C GLN A 187 -2.04 5.18 8.02
N GLN A 188 -2.79 4.18 8.49
CA GLN A 188 -4.21 4.30 8.76
C GLN A 188 -4.64 3.36 9.88
N VAL A 189 -5.66 3.77 10.62
CA VAL A 189 -6.35 2.97 11.64
C VAL A 189 -7.85 3.03 11.38
N SER A 190 -8.48 1.86 11.39
CA SER A 190 -9.93 1.77 11.30
C SER A 190 -10.55 2.00 12.68
N VAL A 191 -11.27 3.10 12.85
CA VAL A 191 -12.02 3.42 14.09
C VAL A 191 -13.23 2.48 14.20
N VAL A 192 -13.88 2.20 13.07
CA VAL A 192 -14.99 1.25 12.98
C VAL A 192 -14.53 -0.21 13.01
N GLY A 193 -13.21 -0.45 13.04
CA GLY A 193 -12.61 -1.77 12.93
C GLY A 193 -13.03 -2.72 14.03
N LEU A 194 -13.25 -2.24 15.25
CA LEU A 194 -13.74 -3.06 16.35
C LEU A 194 -15.14 -3.62 16.05
N LEU A 195 -16.05 -2.76 15.60
CA LEU A 195 -17.42 -3.14 15.26
C LEU A 195 -17.44 -4.04 14.02
N ALA A 196 -16.66 -3.69 13.01
CA ALA A 196 -16.53 -4.48 11.78
C ALA A 196 -16.01 -5.89 12.10
N ASN A 197 -14.95 -6.03 12.90
CA ASN A 197 -14.38 -7.34 13.26
C ASN A 197 -15.31 -8.16 14.15
N ALA A 198 -16.06 -7.52 15.06
CA ALA A 198 -17.03 -8.21 15.91
C ALA A 198 -18.11 -8.95 15.09
N VAL A 199 -18.49 -8.43 13.92
CA VAL A 199 -19.46 -9.06 13.01
C VAL A 199 -18.76 -9.92 11.95
N ALA A 200 -17.72 -9.39 11.31
CA ALA A 200 -17.08 -10.03 10.16
C ALA A 200 -16.36 -11.33 10.52
N ILE A 201 -15.68 -11.41 11.67
CA ILE A 201 -14.97 -12.63 12.10
C ILE A 201 -15.95 -13.81 12.23
N PRO A 202 -16.99 -13.76 13.07
CA PRO A 202 -17.90 -14.89 13.20
C PRO A 202 -18.68 -15.16 11.91
N TRP A 203 -19.06 -14.12 11.15
CA TRP A 203 -19.81 -14.30 9.90
C TRP A 203 -18.97 -15.00 8.82
N VAL A 204 -17.72 -14.57 8.62
CA VAL A 204 -16.81 -15.20 7.65
C VAL A 204 -16.48 -16.63 8.10
N THR A 205 -16.08 -16.82 9.36
CA THR A 205 -15.60 -18.12 9.85
C THR A 205 -16.71 -19.16 9.97
N LEU A 206 -17.88 -18.80 10.47
CA LEU A 206 -18.94 -19.77 10.82
C LEU A 206 -20.02 -19.91 9.74
N VAL A 207 -20.17 -18.91 8.87
CA VAL A 207 -21.23 -18.89 7.84
C VAL A 207 -20.62 -18.96 6.45
N ILE A 208 -19.85 -17.95 6.04
CA ILE A 208 -19.37 -17.85 4.65
C ILE A 208 -18.42 -18.98 4.30
N THR A 209 -17.36 -19.22 5.09
CA THR A 209 -16.35 -20.22 4.75
C THR A 209 -16.94 -21.65 4.68
N PRO A 210 -17.74 -22.12 5.65
CA PRO A 210 -18.37 -23.44 5.55
C PRO A 210 -19.34 -23.56 4.37
N LEU A 211 -20.18 -22.55 4.12
CA LEU A 211 -21.10 -22.55 2.97
C LEU A 211 -20.35 -22.55 1.64
N ALA A 212 -19.26 -21.77 1.54
CA ALA A 212 -18.43 -21.72 0.35
C ALA A 212 -17.73 -23.05 0.08
N MET A 213 -17.16 -23.69 1.12
CA MET A 213 -16.54 -25.01 0.99
C MET A 213 -17.58 -26.08 0.61
N LEU A 214 -18.74 -26.12 1.27
CA LEU A 214 -19.81 -27.06 0.93
C LEU A 214 -20.42 -26.77 -0.44
N GLY A 215 -20.43 -25.51 -0.87
CA GLY A 215 -20.87 -25.06 -2.19
C GLY A 215 -20.11 -25.70 -3.34
N THR A 216 -18.85 -26.10 -3.11
CA THR A 216 -18.06 -26.87 -4.10
C THR A 216 -18.63 -28.26 -4.36
N ALA A 217 -19.31 -28.85 -3.37
CA ALA A 217 -19.98 -30.15 -3.49
C ALA A 217 -21.48 -30.02 -3.79
N VAL A 218 -22.12 -28.97 -3.29
CA VAL A 218 -23.57 -28.75 -3.37
C VAL A 218 -23.84 -27.34 -3.89
N ALA A 219 -24.07 -27.23 -5.20
CA ALA A 219 -24.13 -25.94 -5.91
C ALA A 219 -25.03 -24.86 -5.27
N PRO A 220 -26.26 -25.14 -4.77
CA PRO A 220 -27.09 -24.12 -4.13
C PRO A 220 -26.47 -23.44 -2.90
N LEU A 221 -25.57 -24.13 -2.18
CA LEU A 221 -24.88 -23.53 -1.02
C LEU A 221 -23.87 -22.45 -1.45
N TRP A 222 -23.40 -22.51 -2.69
CA TRP A 222 -22.55 -21.47 -3.26
C TRP A 222 -23.31 -20.14 -3.40
N ASP A 223 -24.57 -20.19 -3.84
CA ASP A 223 -25.41 -18.99 -3.97
C ASP A 223 -25.72 -18.38 -2.60
N VAL A 224 -26.02 -19.22 -1.60
CA VAL A 224 -26.22 -18.76 -0.21
C VAL A 224 -24.94 -18.14 0.36
N ALA A 225 -23.77 -18.71 0.06
CA ALA A 225 -22.49 -18.10 0.42
C ALA A 225 -22.34 -16.73 -0.26
N ALA A 226 -22.68 -16.61 -1.54
CA ALA A 226 -22.60 -15.36 -2.30
C ALA A 226 -23.51 -14.27 -1.72
N TRP A 227 -24.76 -14.58 -1.39
CA TRP A 227 -25.66 -13.64 -0.73
C TRP A 227 -25.15 -13.24 0.66
N SER A 228 -24.57 -14.18 1.41
CA SER A 228 -23.96 -13.90 2.72
C SER A 228 -22.77 -12.96 2.60
N VAL A 229 -21.97 -13.09 1.54
CA VAL A 229 -20.89 -12.15 1.20
C VAL A 229 -21.43 -10.78 0.85
N GLN A 230 -22.47 -10.69 0.02
CA GLN A 230 -23.08 -9.42 -0.36
C GLN A 230 -23.68 -8.68 0.84
N ALA A 231 -24.35 -9.40 1.75
CA ALA A 231 -24.88 -8.84 2.99
C ALA A 231 -23.76 -8.26 3.86
N LEU A 232 -22.65 -8.98 4.01
CA LEU A 232 -21.48 -8.47 4.72
C LEU A 232 -20.88 -7.25 4.01
N ALA A 233 -20.74 -7.29 2.69
CA ALA A 233 -20.17 -6.18 1.92
C ALA A 233 -21.01 -4.89 2.05
N LEU A 234 -22.34 -5.00 2.08
CA LEU A 234 -23.25 -3.87 2.33
C LEU A 234 -23.00 -3.23 3.70
N LEU A 235 -22.90 -4.05 4.76
CA LEU A 235 -22.58 -3.58 6.10
C LEU A 235 -21.20 -2.87 6.14
N LEU A 236 -20.18 -3.48 5.53
CA LEU A 236 -18.83 -2.93 5.51
C LEU A 236 -18.76 -1.62 4.71
N ARG A 237 -19.49 -1.52 3.59
CA ARG A 237 -19.61 -0.27 2.82
C ARG A 237 -20.26 0.84 3.63
N TRP A 238 -21.32 0.52 4.37
CA TRP A 238 -21.98 1.47 5.26
C TRP A 238 -21.03 1.95 6.38
N LEU A 239 -20.30 1.03 7.02
CA LEU A 239 -19.30 1.38 8.04
C LEU A 239 -18.15 2.23 7.47
N ALA A 240 -17.67 1.91 6.27
CA ALA A 240 -16.59 2.64 5.61
C ALA A 240 -17.00 4.07 5.21
N ALA A 241 -18.29 4.30 4.95
CA ALA A 241 -18.81 5.61 4.58
C ALA A 241 -19.03 6.56 5.77
N LEU A 242 -18.90 6.08 7.02
CA LEU A 242 -19.04 6.93 8.20
C LEU A 242 -17.90 7.96 8.27
N PRO A 243 -18.18 9.20 8.72
CA PRO A 243 -17.13 10.18 8.94
C PRO A 243 -16.15 9.65 9.97
N TYR A 244 -14.84 9.80 9.70
CA TYR A 244 -13.76 9.29 10.54
C TYR A 244 -13.73 7.76 10.71
N ALA A 245 -14.35 6.99 9.80
CA ALA A 245 -14.24 5.52 9.80
C ALA A 245 -12.78 5.06 9.78
N THR A 246 -11.93 5.83 9.10
CA THR A 246 -10.47 5.72 9.15
C THR A 246 -9.85 7.02 9.64
N LEU A 247 -8.83 6.89 10.48
CA LEU A 247 -7.90 7.96 10.79
C LEU A 247 -6.59 7.67 10.06
N SER A 248 -6.13 8.60 9.24
CA SER A 248 -4.83 8.55 8.57
C SER A 248 -3.84 9.43 9.31
N MET A 249 -2.58 9.02 9.32
CA MET A 249 -1.48 9.76 9.93
C MET A 249 -0.25 9.64 9.05
N ALA A 250 0.56 10.69 8.99
CA ALA A 250 1.85 10.65 8.31
C ALA A 250 2.71 9.50 8.85
N ALA A 251 3.48 8.87 7.96
CA ALA A 251 4.42 7.83 8.33
C ALA A 251 5.50 8.41 9.25
N PRO A 252 5.56 7.98 10.52
CA PRO A 252 6.55 8.49 11.45
C PRO A 252 7.92 7.85 11.18
N PRO A 253 9.03 8.51 11.56
CA PRO A 253 10.34 7.88 11.59
C PRO A 253 10.32 6.58 12.40
N ALA A 254 11.17 5.62 12.02
CA ALA A 254 11.16 4.27 12.61
C ALA A 254 11.31 4.25 14.14
N TRP A 255 12.07 5.19 14.71
CA TRP A 255 12.25 5.28 16.16
C TRP A 255 10.96 5.72 16.88
N MET A 256 10.21 6.68 16.31
CA MET A 256 8.92 7.10 16.86
C MET A 256 7.94 5.94 16.77
N ALA A 257 7.91 5.25 15.63
CA ALA A 257 7.08 4.06 15.45
C ALA A 257 7.40 2.98 16.49
N ALA A 258 8.69 2.71 16.75
CA ALA A 258 9.11 1.76 17.77
C ALA A 258 8.65 2.19 19.18
N CYS A 259 8.74 3.48 19.52
CA CYS A 259 8.16 4.02 20.75
C CYS A 259 6.64 3.77 20.80
N GLY A 260 5.91 4.06 19.72
CA GLY A 260 4.47 3.84 19.66
C GLY A 260 4.08 2.36 19.85
N VAL A 261 4.82 1.44 19.24
CA VAL A 261 4.63 -0.01 19.44
C VAL A 261 4.88 -0.39 20.91
N ALA A 262 5.96 0.10 21.51
CA ALA A 262 6.26 -0.15 22.92
C ALA A 262 5.16 0.41 23.85
N GLY A 263 4.64 1.61 23.57
CA GLY A 263 3.54 2.22 24.29
C GLY A 263 2.24 1.41 24.20
N GLY A 264 1.88 0.95 22.99
CA GLY A 264 0.71 0.09 22.78
C GLY A 264 0.83 -1.26 23.48
N VAL A 265 2.00 -1.89 23.43
CA VAL A 265 2.28 -3.13 24.18
C VAL A 265 2.12 -2.90 25.68
N LEU A 266 2.72 -1.84 26.23
CA LEU A 266 2.64 -1.53 27.66
C LEU A 266 1.20 -1.31 28.13
N LEU A 267 0.37 -0.67 27.31
CA LEU A 267 -1.06 -0.47 27.57
C LEU A 267 -1.86 -1.78 27.51
N ALA A 268 -1.46 -2.72 26.64
CA ALA A 268 -2.10 -4.03 26.48
C ALA A 268 -1.69 -5.04 27.56
N MET A 269 -0.55 -4.85 28.24
CA MET A 269 -0.06 -5.76 29.28
C MET A 269 -0.96 -5.77 30.52
N ARG A 270 -1.00 -6.91 31.21
CA ARG A 270 -1.71 -7.13 32.48
C ARG A 270 -0.96 -6.54 33.68
N LEU A 271 -0.61 -5.25 33.60
CA LEU A 271 0.05 -4.50 34.67
C LEU A 271 -0.95 -3.62 35.45
N PRO A 272 -0.63 -3.16 36.67
CA PRO A 272 -1.40 -2.11 37.36
C PRO A 272 -1.60 -0.89 36.45
N TRP A 273 -2.75 -0.21 36.59
CA TRP A 273 -3.12 0.90 35.71
C TRP A 273 -2.04 2.01 35.67
N SER A 274 -1.38 2.27 36.80
CA SER A 274 -0.31 3.26 36.93
C SER A 274 0.88 2.98 36.02
N LEU A 275 1.23 1.70 35.82
CA LEU A 275 2.29 1.29 34.89
C LEU A 275 1.80 1.27 33.44
N ARG A 276 0.54 0.91 33.21
CA ARG A 276 -0.05 0.91 31.86
C ARG A 276 -0.09 2.33 31.29
N THR A 277 -0.46 3.33 32.09
CA THR A 277 -0.51 4.73 31.65
C THR A 277 0.85 5.31 31.27
N LEU A 278 1.96 4.70 31.70
CA LEU A 278 3.28 5.06 31.19
C LEU A 278 3.45 4.76 29.70
N GLY A 279 2.55 3.98 29.08
CA GLY A 279 2.52 3.78 27.63
C GLY A 279 1.99 4.99 26.84
N LEU A 280 1.22 5.87 27.48
CA LEU A 280 0.63 7.05 26.80
C LEU A 280 1.71 8.02 26.29
N PRO A 281 2.72 8.43 27.10
CA PRO A 281 3.83 9.25 26.60
C PRO A 281 4.57 8.65 25.41
N PHE A 282 4.66 7.33 25.31
CA PHE A 282 5.33 6.64 24.20
C PHE A 282 4.51 6.64 22.91
N LEU A 283 3.19 6.81 23.00
CA LEU A 283 2.32 6.98 21.82
C LEU A 283 2.37 8.42 21.27
N LEU A 284 2.60 9.43 22.12
CA LEU A 284 2.53 10.84 21.73
C LEU A 284 3.42 11.20 20.52
N PRO A 285 4.69 10.77 20.40
CA PRO A 285 5.51 11.09 19.24
C PRO A 285 4.90 10.62 17.91
N VAL A 286 4.23 9.46 17.91
CA VAL A 286 3.56 8.92 16.71
C VAL A 286 2.28 9.68 16.43
N LEU A 287 1.47 9.95 17.46
CA LEU A 287 0.17 10.61 17.32
C LEU A 287 0.27 12.09 16.94
N LEU A 288 1.37 12.75 17.31
CA LEU A 288 1.63 14.17 17.06
C LEU A 288 2.59 14.39 15.89
N TRP A 289 3.06 13.33 15.22
CA TRP A 289 3.95 13.45 14.08
C TRP A 289 3.23 14.14 12.91
N GLN A 290 3.92 15.09 12.31
CA GLN A 290 3.52 15.71 11.05
C GLN A 290 4.66 15.60 10.07
N ALA A 291 4.36 15.22 8.83
CA ALA A 291 5.37 15.16 7.78
C ALA A 291 5.96 16.56 7.55
N PRO A 292 7.29 16.71 7.48
CA PRO A 292 7.92 17.98 7.17
C PRO A 292 7.39 18.56 5.85
N ARG A 293 7.13 19.86 5.86
CA ARG A 293 6.75 20.68 4.70
C ARG A 293 7.83 21.73 4.43
N PRO A 294 8.00 22.19 3.19
CA PRO A 294 8.88 23.32 2.91
C PRO A 294 8.34 24.59 3.60
N PRO A 295 9.21 25.54 3.99
CA PRO A 295 8.77 26.81 4.56
C PRO A 295 8.08 27.67 3.48
N ALA A 296 7.37 28.70 3.92
CA ALA A 296 6.75 29.67 3.00
C ALA A 296 7.80 30.28 2.05
N GLY A 297 7.42 30.45 0.79
CA GLY A 297 8.28 30.92 -0.30
C GLY A 297 9.22 29.85 -0.87
N GLU A 298 9.16 28.61 -0.40
CA GLU A 298 9.94 27.48 -0.92
C GLU A 298 9.01 26.35 -1.38
N PHE A 299 9.52 25.53 -2.30
CA PHE A 299 8.83 24.34 -2.79
C PHE A 299 9.79 23.18 -2.95
N GLU A 300 9.22 21.98 -3.03
CA GLU A 300 9.96 20.76 -3.32
C GLU A 300 9.23 19.91 -4.34
N LEU A 301 10.01 19.07 -5.02
CA LEU A 301 9.56 18.11 -6.01
C LEU A 301 9.96 16.72 -5.56
N LEU A 302 9.04 15.79 -5.68
CA LEU A 302 9.29 14.37 -5.54
C LEU A 302 8.82 13.64 -6.80
N ALA A 303 9.76 13.28 -7.67
CA ALA A 303 9.49 12.38 -8.78
C ALA A 303 9.37 10.96 -8.23
N ALA A 304 8.15 10.42 -8.20
CA ALA A 304 7.87 9.11 -7.62
C ALA A 304 8.48 7.97 -8.45
N ASP A 305 8.89 6.89 -7.79
CA ASP A 305 9.32 5.67 -8.51
C ASP A 305 8.09 4.88 -8.99
N ILE A 306 7.60 5.23 -10.17
CA ILE A 306 6.45 4.59 -10.83
C ILE A 306 6.85 3.71 -12.03
N GLY A 307 8.15 3.53 -12.26
CA GLY A 307 8.67 2.89 -13.46
C GLY A 307 8.63 3.81 -14.69
N GLN A 308 7.93 3.39 -15.75
CA GLN A 308 7.78 4.15 -17.00
C GLN A 308 6.55 5.05 -16.94
N GLY A 309 6.72 6.36 -17.16
CA GLY A 309 5.65 7.36 -17.13
C GLY A 309 6.04 8.57 -16.31
N ASN A 310 5.11 9.48 -16.03
CA ASN A 310 5.38 10.63 -15.14
C ASN A 310 4.48 10.62 -13.91
N ALA A 311 5.05 10.99 -12.77
CA ALA A 311 4.31 11.35 -11.56
C ALA A 311 5.25 12.14 -10.63
N VAL A 312 4.99 13.44 -10.51
CA VAL A 312 5.79 14.37 -9.70
C VAL A 312 4.90 15.08 -8.70
N LEU A 313 5.14 14.84 -7.41
CA LEU A 313 4.48 15.58 -6.33
C LEU A 313 5.24 16.88 -6.08
N VAL A 314 4.53 18.01 -6.21
CA VAL A 314 5.01 19.36 -5.90
C VAL A 314 4.39 19.78 -4.57
N ARG A 315 5.21 20.12 -3.58
CA ARG A 315 4.74 20.57 -2.26
C ARG A 315 5.24 21.98 -1.98
N THR A 316 4.33 22.78 -1.44
CA THR A 316 4.61 24.11 -0.85
C THR A 316 4.29 24.03 0.65
N ALA A 317 4.35 25.17 1.36
CA ALA A 317 4.14 25.20 2.80
C ALA A 317 2.78 24.64 3.21
N THR A 318 1.73 24.91 2.44
CA THR A 318 0.36 24.47 2.75
C THR A 318 -0.37 23.80 1.58
N HIS A 319 0.13 23.93 0.34
CA HIS A 319 -0.51 23.36 -0.85
C HIS A 319 0.30 22.23 -1.49
N SER A 320 -0.41 21.34 -2.18
CA SER A 320 0.18 20.22 -2.93
C SER A 320 -0.44 20.06 -4.32
N LEU A 321 0.41 19.86 -5.32
CA LEU A 321 0.02 19.52 -6.70
C LEU A 321 0.70 18.22 -7.11
N LEU A 322 -0.05 17.35 -7.80
CA LEU A 322 0.48 16.14 -8.40
C LEU A 322 0.45 16.34 -9.91
N TYR A 323 1.62 16.32 -10.53
CA TYR A 323 1.79 16.42 -11.97
C TYR A 323 1.94 15.00 -12.55
N ASP A 324 0.96 14.59 -13.33
CA ASP A 324 0.73 13.22 -13.81
C ASP A 324 0.55 12.18 -12.69
N ALA A 325 -0.01 11.02 -13.05
CA ALA A 325 -0.41 9.96 -12.13
C ALA A 325 0.17 8.57 -12.49
N GLY A 326 1.21 8.54 -13.32
CA GLY A 326 1.95 7.34 -13.69
C GLY A 326 1.13 6.30 -14.47
N PRO A 327 1.73 5.12 -14.70
CA PRO A 327 1.18 4.11 -15.59
C PRO A 327 0.07 3.25 -15.04
N ARG A 328 -0.72 2.73 -15.97
CA ARG A 328 -1.48 1.49 -15.79
C ARG A 328 -0.57 0.30 -16.15
N TYR A 329 -0.20 -0.50 -15.16
CA TYR A 329 0.62 -1.70 -15.34
C TYR A 329 -0.16 -2.90 -15.92
N SER A 330 -1.44 -3.05 -15.54
CA SER A 330 -2.34 -4.10 -16.04
C SER A 330 -3.81 -3.69 -15.88
N LEU A 331 -4.75 -4.56 -16.30
CA LEU A 331 -6.18 -4.33 -16.07
C LEU A 331 -6.49 -4.13 -14.57
N GLU A 332 -5.77 -4.85 -13.73
CA GLU A 332 -5.89 -4.87 -12.28
C GLU A 332 -4.69 -4.21 -11.60
N SER A 333 -3.91 -3.35 -12.26
CA SER A 333 -2.74 -2.72 -11.63
C SER A 333 -2.38 -1.37 -12.22
N ASP A 334 -2.27 -0.36 -11.35
CA ASP A 334 -1.93 1.01 -11.69
C ASP A 334 -0.99 1.64 -10.64
N ALA A 335 -0.29 2.70 -11.04
CA ALA A 335 0.62 3.47 -10.19
C ALA A 335 -0.10 4.22 -9.07
N GLY A 336 -1.36 4.59 -9.27
CA GLY A 336 -2.21 5.26 -8.28
C GLY A 336 -2.30 4.46 -6.99
N HIS A 337 -2.89 3.26 -7.04
CA HIS A 337 -3.06 2.41 -5.86
C HIS A 337 -1.74 1.85 -5.32
N ARG A 338 -0.74 1.62 -6.18
CA ARG A 338 0.51 0.93 -5.78
C ARG A 338 1.55 1.87 -5.21
N VAL A 339 1.60 3.11 -5.68
CA VAL A 339 2.67 4.05 -5.36
C VAL A 339 2.09 5.36 -4.84
N LEU A 340 1.25 6.04 -5.61
CA LEU A 340 0.87 7.44 -5.33
C LEU A 340 -0.07 7.59 -4.13
N VAL A 341 -1.10 6.75 -4.02
CA VAL A 341 -2.03 6.76 -2.87
C VAL A 341 -1.28 6.44 -1.57
N PRO A 342 -0.47 5.36 -1.48
CA PRO A 342 0.37 5.11 -0.31
C PRO A 342 1.35 6.25 -0.02
N LEU A 343 1.96 6.85 -1.04
CA LEU A 343 2.90 7.97 -0.90
C LEU A 343 2.23 9.21 -0.30
N LEU A 344 1.07 9.60 -0.84
CA LEU A 344 0.29 10.73 -0.35
C LEU A 344 -0.17 10.48 1.10
N ARG A 345 -0.57 9.26 1.45
CA ARG A 345 -0.89 8.90 2.85
C ARG A 345 0.33 8.96 3.76
N ALA A 346 1.49 8.49 3.29
CA ALA A 346 2.73 8.52 4.07
C ALA A 346 3.18 9.95 4.41
N PHE A 347 2.89 10.92 3.55
CA PHE A 347 3.14 12.33 3.83
C PHE A 347 1.94 13.07 4.42
N ASP A 348 0.81 12.39 4.66
CA ASP A 348 -0.47 12.99 5.07
C ASP A 348 -0.87 14.19 4.19
N GLU A 349 -0.78 13.98 2.88
CA GLU A 349 -0.97 15.03 1.89
C GLU A 349 -2.44 15.18 1.52
N ARG A 350 -2.95 16.39 1.70
CA ARG A 350 -4.21 16.84 1.08
C ARG A 350 -3.86 17.46 -0.27
N LEU A 351 -4.33 16.84 -1.35
CA LEU A 351 -4.04 17.32 -2.70
C LEU A 351 -5.00 18.45 -3.08
N ASP A 352 -4.47 19.58 -3.55
CA ASP A 352 -5.25 20.72 -4.05
C ASP A 352 -5.52 20.59 -5.55
N MET A 353 -4.53 20.10 -6.31
CA MET A 353 -4.64 19.94 -7.75
C MET A 353 -3.95 18.68 -8.26
N LEU A 354 -4.65 17.94 -9.10
CA LEU A 354 -4.07 16.95 -10.01
C LEU A 354 -3.96 17.60 -11.40
N LEU A 355 -2.75 17.70 -11.93
CA LEU A 355 -2.48 18.19 -13.27
C LEU A 355 -2.06 17.02 -14.15
N LEU A 356 -2.87 16.67 -15.16
CA LEU A 356 -2.53 15.60 -16.10
C LEU A 356 -2.08 16.20 -17.43
N SER A 357 -0.83 15.99 -17.79
CA SER A 357 -0.17 16.57 -18.96
C SER A 357 -0.89 16.21 -20.24
N HIS A 358 -1.22 14.94 -20.47
CA HIS A 358 -1.97 14.44 -21.62
C HIS A 358 -2.63 13.08 -21.30
N ARG A 359 -3.31 12.49 -22.29
CA ARG A 359 -4.21 11.34 -22.08
C ARG A 359 -3.53 9.97 -21.94
N ASP A 360 -2.24 9.84 -22.28
CA ASP A 360 -1.62 8.52 -22.40
C ASP A 360 -1.56 7.81 -21.04
N SER A 361 -1.61 6.48 -21.11
CA SER A 361 -1.86 5.64 -19.92
C SER A 361 -0.71 5.66 -18.91
N ASP A 362 0.50 6.02 -19.33
CA ASP A 362 1.69 6.24 -18.52
C ASP A 362 1.70 7.59 -17.77
N HIS A 363 0.69 8.43 -18.02
CA HIS A 363 0.44 9.70 -17.34
C HIS A 363 -0.90 9.69 -16.59
N THR A 364 -1.94 9.09 -17.16
CA THR A 364 -3.30 9.10 -16.58
C THR A 364 -3.66 7.84 -15.80
N GLY A 365 -2.84 6.79 -15.87
CA GLY A 365 -3.18 5.45 -15.41
C GLY A 365 -3.56 5.36 -13.93
N GLY A 366 -2.90 6.11 -13.06
CA GLY A 366 -3.22 6.18 -11.63
C GLY A 366 -4.24 7.25 -11.24
N ALA A 367 -4.72 8.08 -12.17
CA ALA A 367 -5.47 9.29 -11.84
C ALA A 367 -6.80 9.02 -11.14
N ALA A 368 -7.54 7.98 -11.58
CA ALA A 368 -8.83 7.62 -10.98
C ALA A 368 -8.68 7.25 -9.49
N ALA A 369 -7.61 6.52 -9.14
CA ALA A 369 -7.32 6.14 -7.75
C ALA A 369 -7.00 7.37 -6.89
N VAL A 370 -6.18 8.28 -7.42
CA VAL A 370 -5.80 9.52 -6.74
C VAL A 370 -7.03 10.41 -6.51
N LEU A 371 -7.87 10.61 -7.54
CA LEU A 371 -9.09 11.42 -7.44
C LEU A 371 -10.14 10.82 -6.49
N ALA A 372 -10.26 9.50 -6.45
CA ALA A 372 -11.14 8.83 -5.50
C ALA A 372 -10.69 9.07 -4.05
N MET A 373 -9.37 9.06 -3.80
CA MET A 373 -8.83 9.36 -2.47
C MET A 373 -8.87 10.86 -2.11
N GLN A 374 -8.78 11.74 -3.10
CA GLN A 374 -8.67 13.19 -2.93
C GLN A 374 -9.89 13.90 -3.54
N PRO A 375 -11.11 13.72 -2.98
CA PRO A 375 -12.35 14.21 -3.59
C PRO A 375 -12.41 15.74 -3.74
N GLN A 376 -11.63 16.47 -2.95
CA GLN A 376 -11.52 17.93 -3.02
C GLN A 376 -10.56 18.45 -4.11
N ALA A 377 -9.68 17.60 -4.66
CA ALA A 377 -8.65 18.06 -5.60
C ALA A 377 -9.29 18.55 -6.92
N ALA A 378 -8.82 19.69 -7.42
CA ALA A 378 -9.15 20.16 -8.76
C ALA A 378 -8.39 19.32 -9.81
N LEU A 379 -9.00 19.15 -10.99
CA LEU A 379 -8.35 18.50 -12.13
C LEU A 379 -8.06 19.53 -13.23
N LEU A 380 -6.79 19.71 -13.57
CA LEU A 380 -6.32 20.51 -14.70
C LEU A 380 -5.69 19.56 -15.72
N SER A 381 -6.07 19.62 -16.99
CA SER A 381 -5.56 18.66 -17.98
C SER A 381 -5.75 19.09 -19.42
N SER A 382 -5.02 18.45 -20.34
CA SER A 382 -5.28 18.51 -21.78
C SER A 382 -6.14 17.37 -22.33
N ILE A 383 -6.62 16.44 -21.47
CA ILE A 383 -7.48 15.33 -21.92
C ILE A 383 -8.74 15.83 -22.63
N GLU A 384 -9.13 15.11 -23.67
CA GLU A 384 -10.32 15.39 -24.45
C GLU A 384 -11.62 15.21 -23.64
N ALA A 385 -12.70 15.85 -24.09
CA ALA A 385 -14.01 15.77 -23.43
C ALA A 385 -14.58 14.34 -23.39
N ALA A 386 -14.17 13.47 -24.32
CA ALA A 386 -14.59 12.07 -24.37
C ALA A 386 -13.80 11.15 -23.43
N HIS A 387 -12.73 11.64 -22.79
CA HIS A 387 -11.88 10.80 -21.96
C HIS A 387 -12.65 10.30 -20.71
N PRO A 388 -12.57 9.01 -20.32
CA PRO A 388 -13.37 8.47 -19.21
C PRO A 388 -13.22 9.22 -17.88
N LEU A 389 -12.03 9.80 -17.61
CA LEU A 389 -11.79 10.60 -16.40
C LEU A 389 -12.70 11.83 -16.29
N GLN A 390 -13.23 12.35 -17.40
CA GLN A 390 -14.18 13.48 -17.37
C GLN A 390 -15.46 13.14 -16.61
N SER A 391 -15.88 11.87 -16.64
CA SER A 391 -17.04 11.38 -15.88
C SER A 391 -16.75 11.25 -14.38
N VAL A 392 -15.48 11.05 -14.00
CA VAL A 392 -15.03 10.97 -12.60
C VAL A 392 -14.87 12.37 -12.01
N ARG A 393 -14.21 13.25 -12.77
CA ARG A 393 -14.02 14.65 -12.41
C ARG A 393 -13.88 15.47 -13.69
N PRO A 394 -14.73 16.49 -13.93
CA PRO A 394 -14.55 17.39 -15.05
C PRO A 394 -13.20 18.10 -14.95
N ALA A 395 -12.37 17.96 -15.98
CA ALA A 395 -11.08 18.61 -16.06
C ALA A 395 -11.23 20.05 -16.58
N ARG A 396 -10.60 21.01 -15.90
CA ARG A 396 -10.30 22.31 -16.50
C ARG A 396 -9.21 22.12 -17.53
N ARG A 397 -9.32 22.81 -18.66
CA ARG A 397 -8.35 22.71 -19.74
C ARG A 397 -7.06 23.45 -19.38
N CYS A 398 -5.91 22.82 -19.58
CA CYS A 398 -4.62 23.49 -19.54
C CYS A 398 -4.53 24.52 -20.67
N GLU A 399 -4.20 25.76 -20.34
CA GLU A 399 -3.99 26.77 -21.37
C GLU A 399 -2.85 27.69 -20.98
N ALA A 400 -1.97 27.95 -21.93
CA ALA A 400 -0.84 28.84 -21.76
C ALA A 400 -1.29 30.22 -21.24
N GLY A 401 -0.63 30.73 -20.21
CA GLY A 401 -0.97 31.99 -19.55
C GLY A 401 -1.84 31.84 -18.30
N GLN A 402 -2.38 30.64 -18.02
CA GLN A 402 -2.95 30.35 -16.71
C GLN A 402 -1.86 30.42 -15.64
N ARG A 403 -2.08 31.26 -14.62
CA ARG A 403 -1.14 31.51 -13.53
C ARG A 403 -1.84 31.51 -12.17
N TRP A 404 -1.16 31.01 -11.15
CA TRP A 404 -1.58 31.14 -9.76
C TRP A 404 -0.35 31.13 -8.84
N THR A 405 -0.53 31.60 -7.61
CA THR A 405 0.53 31.64 -6.61
C THR A 405 0.05 30.94 -5.34
N TRP A 406 0.87 30.04 -4.81
CA TRP A 406 0.64 29.38 -3.52
C TRP A 406 1.84 29.59 -2.61
N ASP A 407 1.61 30.09 -1.40
CA ASP A 407 2.65 30.27 -0.39
C ASP A 407 3.89 31.04 -0.89
N GLY A 408 3.72 31.99 -1.83
CA GLY A 408 4.83 32.73 -2.44
C GLY A 408 5.57 31.99 -3.57
N VAL A 409 5.02 30.90 -4.08
CA VAL A 409 5.52 30.12 -5.21
C VAL A 409 4.56 30.29 -6.39
N ASP A 410 5.08 30.74 -7.52
CA ASP A 410 4.35 30.99 -8.76
C ASP A 410 4.29 29.73 -9.61
N PHE A 411 3.09 29.45 -10.12
CA PHE A 411 2.80 28.37 -11.03
C PHE A 411 2.25 28.95 -12.33
N GLU A 412 2.76 28.47 -13.45
CA GLU A 412 2.37 28.96 -14.78
C GLU A 412 2.28 27.81 -15.77
N VAL A 413 1.13 27.69 -16.44
CA VAL A 413 0.99 26.82 -17.60
C VAL A 413 1.56 27.55 -18.81
N LEU A 414 2.54 26.95 -19.47
CA LEU A 414 3.22 27.54 -20.64
C LEU A 414 2.74 26.96 -21.98
N HIS A 415 2.16 25.77 -21.95
CA HIS A 415 1.67 25.04 -23.11
C HIS A 415 0.58 24.08 -22.64
N PRO A 416 -0.41 23.72 -23.48
CA PRO A 416 -0.68 24.21 -24.86
C PRO A 416 -1.37 25.59 -24.94
N VAL A 417 -1.33 26.26 -26.10
CA VAL A 417 -2.24 27.40 -26.38
C VAL A 417 -3.59 26.91 -26.92
N ALA A 418 -4.62 27.75 -26.91
CA ALA A 418 -5.97 27.39 -27.39
C ALA A 418 -5.96 26.78 -28.81
N ALA A 419 -5.14 27.31 -29.72
CA ALA A 419 -5.03 26.85 -31.10
C ALA A 419 -4.41 25.44 -31.25
N ASP A 420 -3.56 25.01 -30.30
CA ASP A 420 -2.85 23.72 -30.37
C ASP A 420 -3.85 22.54 -30.30
N TYR A 421 -4.93 22.68 -29.54
CA TYR A 421 -5.98 21.66 -29.42
C TYR A 421 -6.84 21.49 -30.67
N LEU A 422 -6.87 22.48 -31.55
CA LEU A 422 -7.55 22.37 -32.85
C LEU A 422 -6.60 21.79 -33.91
N SER A 423 -5.29 21.96 -33.71
CA SER A 423 -4.27 21.72 -34.73
C SER A 423 -3.58 20.36 -34.59
N PHE A 424 -3.44 19.84 -33.37
CA PHE A 424 -2.75 18.60 -33.10
C PHE A 424 -3.70 17.46 -32.72
N THR A 425 -3.47 16.30 -33.35
CA THR A 425 -4.20 15.06 -33.06
C THR A 425 -3.41 14.11 -32.16
N LYS A 426 -2.09 14.31 -32.06
CA LYS A 426 -1.22 13.49 -31.21
C LYS A 426 -1.32 13.93 -29.74
N PRO A 427 -1.43 12.98 -28.80
CA PRO A 427 -1.55 13.29 -27.36
C PRO A 427 -0.40 14.15 -26.83
N ASN A 428 0.83 13.75 -27.15
CA ASN A 428 2.07 14.38 -26.70
C ASN A 428 2.15 15.86 -27.09
N ALA A 429 1.60 16.20 -28.26
CA ALA A 429 1.63 17.54 -28.82
C ALA A 429 0.75 18.55 -28.08
N ILE A 430 -0.12 18.10 -27.17
CA ILE A 430 -0.95 18.95 -26.30
C ILE A 430 -0.58 18.78 -24.81
N SER A 431 0.60 18.23 -24.50
CA SER A 431 1.07 18.05 -23.13
C SER A 431 1.09 19.35 -22.33
N CYS A 432 0.47 19.40 -21.16
CA CYS A 432 0.51 20.59 -20.30
C CYS A 432 1.93 20.82 -19.78
N VAL A 433 2.56 21.94 -20.11
CA VAL A 433 3.88 22.31 -19.58
C VAL A 433 3.68 23.23 -18.40
N LEU A 434 4.19 22.84 -17.23
CA LEU A 434 4.07 23.61 -15.99
C LEU A 434 5.43 24.16 -15.57
N ARG A 435 5.49 25.47 -15.34
CA ARG A 435 6.62 26.14 -14.70
C ARG A 435 6.26 26.44 -13.25
N VAL A 436 7.17 26.13 -12.34
CA VAL A 436 7.05 26.41 -10.89
C VAL A 436 8.26 27.20 -10.44
N ALA A 437 8.07 28.37 -9.83
CA ALA A 437 9.18 29.26 -9.47
C ALA A 437 8.92 30.04 -8.18
N ASN A 438 9.97 30.37 -7.44
CA ASN A 438 9.90 31.24 -6.26
C ASN A 438 10.83 32.46 -6.36
N GLY A 439 11.21 32.83 -7.60
CA GLY A 439 12.17 33.91 -7.89
C GLY A 439 13.65 33.54 -7.70
N ARG A 440 13.97 32.49 -6.93
CA ARG A 440 15.35 32.01 -6.69
C ARG A 440 15.65 30.69 -7.36
N ALA A 441 14.67 29.80 -7.41
CA ALA A 441 14.75 28.53 -8.10
C ALA A 441 13.52 28.33 -8.99
N THR A 442 13.72 27.62 -10.09
CA THR A 442 12.66 27.32 -11.08
C THR A 442 12.70 25.85 -11.48
N ALA A 443 11.54 25.24 -11.59
CA ALA A 443 11.33 23.90 -12.12
C ALA A 443 10.46 23.95 -13.37
N LEU A 444 10.78 23.14 -14.36
CA LEU A 444 9.99 23.00 -15.58
C LEU A 444 9.55 21.54 -15.75
N LEU A 445 8.24 21.31 -15.68
CA LEU A 445 7.62 20.00 -15.90
C LEU A 445 7.07 19.96 -17.32
N ALA A 446 7.82 19.34 -18.24
CA ALA A 446 7.59 19.47 -19.67
C ALA A 446 6.55 18.48 -20.26
N GLY A 447 6.10 17.49 -19.48
CA GLY A 447 5.24 16.42 -19.99
C GLY A 447 5.94 15.71 -21.15
N ASP A 448 5.19 15.41 -22.22
CA ASP A 448 5.71 14.66 -23.36
C ASP A 448 5.83 15.49 -24.64
N ILE A 449 6.02 16.82 -24.50
CA ILE A 449 6.24 17.68 -25.67
C ILE A 449 7.41 17.17 -26.53
N GLU A 450 7.24 17.22 -27.86
CA GLU A 450 8.27 16.82 -28.83
C GLU A 450 8.93 18.06 -29.45
N ARG A 451 9.98 17.85 -30.25
CA ARG A 451 10.78 18.92 -30.91
C ARG A 451 9.98 20.11 -31.46
N LEU A 452 8.83 19.86 -32.10
CA LEU A 452 8.01 20.92 -32.69
C LEU A 452 7.42 21.82 -31.59
N GLN A 453 6.84 21.23 -30.55
CA GLN A 453 6.28 21.95 -29.41
C GLN A 453 7.39 22.61 -28.59
N GLU A 454 8.56 21.99 -28.48
CA GLU A 454 9.73 22.59 -27.83
C GLU A 454 10.17 23.89 -28.54
N ALA A 455 10.32 23.87 -29.87
CA ALA A 455 10.67 25.07 -30.63
C ALA A 455 9.57 26.15 -30.54
N ALA A 456 8.30 25.75 -30.57
CA ALA A 456 7.17 26.66 -30.39
C ALA A 456 7.13 27.26 -28.97
N LEU A 457 7.49 26.49 -27.95
CA LEU A 457 7.57 26.96 -26.56
C LEU A 457 8.69 27.99 -26.38
N VAL A 458 9.88 27.71 -26.93
CA VAL A 458 11.05 28.60 -26.88
C VAL A 458 10.81 29.90 -27.64
N SER A 459 10.20 29.84 -28.82
CA SER A 459 9.91 31.05 -29.62
C SER A 459 8.85 31.96 -28.98
N ARG A 460 7.86 31.39 -28.26
CA ARG A 460 6.80 32.16 -27.58
C ARG A 460 7.23 32.69 -26.22
N THR A 461 8.14 32.01 -25.53
CA THR A 461 8.48 32.28 -24.14
C THR A 461 9.91 32.81 -24.03
N GLY A 462 10.08 34.09 -23.73
CA GLY A 462 11.40 34.74 -23.74
C GLY A 462 12.38 34.23 -22.67
N VAL A 463 11.91 33.70 -21.53
CA VAL A 463 12.76 33.18 -20.46
C VAL A 463 12.20 31.85 -19.95
N LEU A 464 12.81 30.74 -20.38
CA LEU A 464 12.47 29.36 -19.96
C LEU A 464 13.46 28.77 -18.96
N GLN A 465 14.38 29.58 -18.43
CA GLN A 465 15.42 29.12 -17.53
C GLN A 465 14.83 28.35 -16.35
N ALA A 466 15.35 27.16 -16.09
CA ALA A 466 14.97 26.32 -14.97
C ALA A 466 16.21 25.66 -14.36
N ASP A 467 16.18 25.38 -13.07
CA ASP A 467 17.23 24.64 -12.38
C ASP A 467 17.06 23.14 -12.55
N VAL A 468 15.81 22.69 -12.56
CA VAL A 468 15.43 21.30 -12.74
C VAL A 468 14.41 21.18 -13.87
N LEU A 469 14.68 20.25 -14.79
CA LEU A 469 13.81 19.89 -15.90
C LEU A 469 13.30 18.47 -15.69
N LEU A 470 11.98 18.25 -15.68
CA LEU A 470 11.45 16.92 -15.95
C LEU A 470 11.62 16.67 -17.45
N ALA A 471 12.49 15.72 -17.80
CA ALA A 471 12.88 15.45 -19.17
C ALA A 471 11.64 15.14 -20.02
N PRO A 472 11.40 15.87 -21.13
CA PRO A 472 10.21 15.64 -21.90
C PRO A 472 10.18 14.23 -22.51
N HIS A 473 9.01 13.62 -22.53
CA HIS A 473 8.77 12.32 -23.18
C HIS A 473 9.71 11.23 -22.71
N HIS A 474 9.99 11.21 -21.39
CA HIS A 474 10.85 10.23 -20.72
C HIS A 474 12.29 10.17 -21.29
N GLY A 475 12.74 11.20 -22.00
CA GLY A 475 14.03 11.19 -22.71
C GLY A 475 13.98 10.46 -24.05
N SER A 476 12.85 10.49 -24.75
CA SER A 476 12.72 9.96 -26.11
C SER A 476 13.61 10.69 -27.11
N LYS A 477 14.06 10.00 -28.17
CA LYS A 477 14.78 10.61 -29.30
C LYS A 477 13.97 11.67 -30.05
N THR A 478 12.66 11.80 -29.80
CA THR A 478 11.80 12.83 -30.39
C THR A 478 11.70 14.12 -29.55
N SER A 479 12.34 14.17 -28.39
CA SER A 479 12.31 15.29 -27.45
C SER A 479 13.71 15.70 -26.96
N SER A 480 13.75 16.60 -25.99
CA SER A 480 14.94 17.19 -25.38
C SER A 480 15.87 17.80 -26.40
N SER A 481 15.36 18.58 -27.37
CA SER A 481 16.20 19.20 -28.43
C SER A 481 17.24 20.18 -27.89
N ASP A 482 18.29 20.42 -28.67
CA ASP A 482 19.27 21.47 -28.36
C ASP A 482 18.65 22.86 -28.22
N VAL A 483 17.56 23.13 -28.95
CA VAL A 483 16.79 24.37 -28.85
C VAL A 483 16.17 24.50 -27.46
N LEU A 484 15.54 23.44 -26.96
CA LEU A 484 14.98 23.43 -25.60
C LEU A 484 16.07 23.54 -24.54
N LEU A 485 17.10 22.68 -24.62
CA LEU A 485 18.15 22.62 -23.60
C LEU A 485 18.97 23.92 -23.55
N GLY A 486 19.22 24.55 -24.70
CA GLY A 486 19.88 25.86 -24.77
C GLY A 486 19.04 27.00 -24.19
N ALA A 487 17.71 26.92 -24.24
CA ALA A 487 16.81 27.92 -23.67
C ALA A 487 16.56 27.71 -22.16
N VAL A 488 16.38 26.46 -21.74
CA VAL A 488 16.09 26.08 -20.35
C VAL A 488 17.36 26.10 -19.48
N ARG A 489 18.50 25.67 -20.03
CA ARG A 489 19.80 25.53 -19.34
C ARG A 489 19.70 24.89 -17.94
N PRO A 490 19.08 23.70 -17.82
CA PRO A 490 18.89 23.05 -16.54
C PRO A 490 20.21 22.60 -15.93
N ARG A 491 20.31 22.65 -14.61
CA ARG A 491 21.43 22.03 -13.88
C ARG A 491 21.20 20.53 -13.73
N ILE A 492 19.94 20.14 -13.52
CA ILE A 492 19.51 18.77 -13.30
C ILE A 492 18.37 18.45 -14.25
N ALA A 493 18.39 17.26 -14.86
CA ALA A 493 17.25 16.71 -15.59
C ALA A 493 16.80 15.40 -14.93
N LEU A 494 15.52 15.33 -14.56
CA LEU A 494 14.89 14.12 -14.00
C LEU A 494 14.26 13.31 -15.13
N VAL A 495 14.57 12.02 -15.22
CA VAL A 495 14.02 11.10 -16.23
C VAL A 495 13.25 9.97 -15.55
N GLN A 496 11.94 9.90 -15.75
CA GLN A 496 11.10 8.80 -15.26
C GLN A 496 10.91 7.71 -16.34
N ALA A 497 11.99 7.02 -16.66
CA ALA A 497 11.98 5.85 -17.54
C ALA A 497 12.15 4.57 -16.71
N GLY A 498 11.36 3.53 -17.03
CA GLY A 498 11.42 2.25 -16.29
C GLY A 498 12.61 1.38 -16.70
N TYR A 499 13.06 0.49 -15.80
CA TYR A 499 14.11 -0.48 -16.12
C TYR A 499 13.70 -1.39 -17.28
N ARG A 500 14.55 -1.50 -18.31
CA ARG A 500 14.28 -2.26 -19.54
C ARG A 500 12.92 -1.93 -20.16
N ASN A 501 12.52 -0.66 -20.11
CA ASN A 501 11.31 -0.22 -20.78
C ASN A 501 11.38 -0.54 -22.28
N ARG A 502 10.22 -0.84 -22.86
CA ARG A 502 10.10 -1.28 -24.27
C ARG A 502 10.54 -0.23 -25.30
N PHE A 503 10.67 1.02 -24.88
CA PHE A 503 10.98 2.16 -25.76
C PHE A 503 12.49 2.42 -25.84
N GLY A 504 13.29 1.85 -24.95
CA GLY A 504 14.72 2.14 -24.84
C GLY A 504 14.99 3.56 -24.35
N HIS A 505 14.13 4.09 -23.48
CA HIS A 505 14.29 5.41 -22.87
C HIS A 505 15.13 5.36 -21.58
N PRO A 506 15.87 6.44 -21.22
CA PRO A 506 16.21 7.54 -22.12
C PRO A 506 17.06 7.04 -23.30
N ALA A 507 16.84 7.62 -24.48
CA ALA A 507 17.60 7.24 -25.67
C ALA A 507 19.08 7.65 -25.51
N PRO A 508 20.06 6.85 -25.95
CA PRO A 508 21.49 7.18 -25.81
C PRO A 508 21.86 8.57 -26.36
N GLU A 509 21.31 8.93 -27.53
CA GLU A 509 21.50 10.24 -28.17
C GLU A 509 21.01 11.42 -27.29
N VAL A 510 19.96 11.18 -26.48
CA VAL A 510 19.42 12.19 -25.56
C VAL A 510 20.28 12.30 -24.32
N VAL A 511 20.79 11.17 -23.81
CA VAL A 511 21.75 11.16 -22.69
C VAL A 511 23.02 11.92 -23.07
N GLU A 512 23.57 11.66 -24.27
CA GLU A 512 24.71 12.38 -24.82
C GLU A 512 24.44 13.88 -24.95
N ARG A 513 23.24 14.26 -25.40
CA ARG A 513 22.86 15.68 -25.51
C ARG A 513 22.78 16.36 -24.14
N TYR A 514 22.18 15.72 -23.13
CA TYR A 514 22.19 16.26 -21.76
C TYR A 514 23.63 16.43 -21.24
N ALA A 515 24.51 15.45 -21.48
CA ALA A 515 25.91 15.53 -21.10
C ALA A 515 26.65 16.67 -21.83
N ALA A 516 26.41 16.88 -23.13
CA ALA A 516 26.99 17.95 -23.91
C ALA A 516 26.59 19.36 -23.41
N HIS A 517 25.40 19.49 -22.84
CA HIS A 517 24.93 20.72 -22.19
C HIS A 517 25.37 20.83 -20.71
N GLY A 518 26.18 19.90 -20.20
CA GLY A 518 26.64 19.89 -18.82
C GLY A 518 25.55 19.62 -17.78
N VAL A 519 24.44 19.00 -18.19
CA VAL A 519 23.28 18.74 -17.34
C VAL A 519 23.47 17.41 -16.60
N ARG A 520 23.28 17.42 -15.27
CA ARG A 520 23.26 16.19 -14.49
C ARG A 520 21.95 15.45 -14.74
N LEU A 521 22.01 14.33 -15.46
CA LEU A 521 20.87 13.44 -15.67
C LEU A 521 20.65 12.56 -14.44
N VAL A 522 19.41 12.49 -13.95
CA VAL A 522 18.99 11.65 -12.83
C VAL A 522 17.87 10.74 -13.32
N GLU A 523 18.21 9.47 -13.48
CA GLU A 523 17.26 8.46 -13.91
C GLU A 523 16.55 7.83 -12.71
N ASN A 524 15.23 7.60 -12.83
CA ASN A 524 14.42 6.83 -11.89
C ASN A 524 15.15 5.56 -11.47
N VAL A 525 15.68 4.81 -12.43
CA VAL A 525 16.12 3.43 -12.22
C VAL A 525 17.26 3.33 -11.18
N PRO A 526 18.38 4.05 -11.28
CA PRO A 526 19.38 4.05 -10.21
C PRO A 526 18.91 4.82 -8.96
N CYS A 527 18.05 5.83 -9.12
CA CYS A 527 17.70 6.77 -8.04
C CYS A 527 16.58 6.28 -7.12
N GLY A 528 15.63 5.49 -7.64
CA GLY A 528 14.30 5.34 -7.08
C GLY A 528 13.50 6.63 -7.20
N ALA A 529 12.82 7.02 -6.12
CA ALA A 529 12.19 8.33 -6.05
C ALA A 529 13.26 9.42 -5.92
N ALA A 530 13.14 10.48 -6.72
CA ALA A 530 14.07 11.60 -6.74
C ALA A 530 13.45 12.81 -6.03
N SER A 531 14.09 13.31 -4.97
CA SER A 531 13.67 14.49 -4.23
C SER A 531 14.55 15.71 -4.57
N TRP A 532 13.94 16.83 -4.94
CA TRP A 532 14.63 18.09 -5.22
C TRP A 532 13.95 19.23 -4.45
N HIS A 533 14.73 20.21 -3.96
CA HIS A 533 14.22 21.31 -3.15
C HIS A 533 14.70 22.66 -3.68
N SER A 534 13.83 23.67 -3.73
CA SER A 534 14.17 25.03 -4.18
C SER A 534 15.23 25.72 -3.32
N ARG A 535 15.38 25.31 -2.04
CA ARG A 535 16.41 25.80 -1.12
C ARG A 535 17.82 25.32 -1.47
N ALA A 536 17.94 24.17 -2.11
CA ALA A 536 19.20 23.54 -2.50
C ALA A 536 19.12 23.09 -3.97
N PRO A 537 18.98 24.04 -4.91
CA PRO A 537 18.59 23.72 -6.30
C PRO A 537 19.66 22.95 -7.09
N ALA A 538 20.88 22.86 -6.56
CA ALA A 538 21.98 22.07 -7.14
C ALA A 538 22.00 20.60 -6.67
N GLU A 539 21.16 20.24 -5.70
CA GLU A 539 21.15 18.92 -5.08
C GLU A 539 19.90 18.12 -5.46
N VAL A 540 20.07 16.81 -5.57
CA VAL A 540 19.00 15.85 -5.77
C VAL A 540 19.26 14.67 -4.86
N GLY A 541 18.25 14.29 -4.07
CA GLY A 541 18.29 13.11 -3.22
C GLY A 541 17.69 11.92 -3.92
N CYS A 542 18.38 10.78 -3.86
CA CYS A 542 17.91 9.51 -4.40
C CYS A 542 17.54 8.54 -3.29
N GLU A 543 16.31 8.00 -3.33
CA GLU A 543 15.82 7.09 -2.31
C GLU A 543 16.63 5.78 -2.24
N ARG A 544 17.10 5.26 -3.38
CA ARG A 544 17.93 4.05 -3.42
C ARG A 544 19.32 4.25 -2.82
N GLU A 545 19.82 5.49 -2.78
CA GLU A 545 21.06 5.83 -2.08
C GLU A 545 20.81 5.99 -0.58
N ARG A 546 19.75 6.72 -0.20
CA ARG A 546 19.38 6.98 1.21
C ARG A 546 19.00 5.72 1.97
N GLN A 547 18.29 4.79 1.31
CA GLN A 547 17.84 3.52 1.88
C GLN A 547 18.47 2.33 1.16
N ALA A 548 19.75 2.44 0.79
CA ALA A 548 20.49 1.36 0.20
C ALA A 548 20.46 0.11 1.09
N ARG A 549 20.05 -1.03 0.52
CA ARG A 549 20.06 -2.33 1.20
C ARG A 549 20.95 -3.29 0.43
N TYR A 550 21.56 -4.25 1.12
CA TYR A 550 22.52 -5.18 0.50
C TYR A 550 21.91 -6.00 -0.66
N TRP A 551 20.59 -6.14 -0.68
CA TRP A 551 19.84 -6.87 -1.69
C TRP A 551 19.22 -6.00 -2.79
N HIS A 552 19.33 -4.67 -2.70
CA HIS A 552 18.92 -3.82 -3.81
C HIS A 552 19.91 -4.05 -4.96
N HIS A 553 19.38 -4.45 -6.10
CA HIS A 553 20.19 -4.74 -7.27
C HIS A 553 20.89 -3.46 -7.72
N ARG A 554 22.23 -3.48 -7.74
CA ARG A 554 23.01 -2.44 -8.40
C ARG A 554 22.92 -2.70 -9.88
N LEU A 555 22.21 -1.84 -10.58
CA LEU A 555 22.15 -1.92 -12.02
C LEU A 555 23.49 -1.50 -12.61
N PRO A 556 23.95 -2.19 -13.68
CA PRO A 556 25.21 -1.89 -14.34
C PRO A 556 25.22 -0.51 -15.00
#